data_AF-A0A2W5GIU0-F1
#
_entry.id   AF-A0A2W5GIU0-F1
#
_cell.length_a   1.000
_cell.length_b   1.000
_cell.length_c   1.000
_cell.angle_alpha   90.00
_cell.angle_beta   90.00
_cell.angle_gamma   90.00
#
_symmetry.space_group_name_H-M   'P 1'
#
loop_
_entity.id
_entity.type
_entity.pdbx_description
1 polymer ?
#
loop_
_entity_poly.entity_id
_entity_poly.type
_entity_poly.pdbx_seq_one_letter_code
_entity_poly.pdbx_strand_id
1 'polypeptide(L)'
;MTDIVSPAAGASAGNKAIRRDIGIKRRYAAERRFRAYGMAAISFGLLFLFLLLWSVVSKGYTAFQQTMITVPVEFSEQIIDPRNERATNPAKLMTANYPVVARDAVAKVLGVAPTDRTGLRAVNLLISDSVRTQLRDIVVADPAVIGTTRTVTLLASGDVDSAFKGQVDLTADEANRRISNQQLGWMNQLAESGQLGKHFNTGIFVNGASSRPEAAGVGVALIGSFYMMLIVLVLSLPIGVAASIYLEEFAPKNRLTDLIEVNINNLAA
;
A
#
# COMPACT_ATOMS: atom_id res chain seq x y z
N MET A 1 -71.93 10.66 -84.38
CA MET A 1 -73.02 11.60 -84.02
C MET A 1 -72.96 11.85 -82.53
N THR A 2 -72.94 13.13 -82.16
CA THR A 2 -73.33 13.75 -80.86
C THR A 2 -72.54 13.32 -79.61
N ASP A 3 -71.66 14.12 -79.03
CA ASP A 3 -71.78 15.45 -78.39
C ASP A 3 -71.74 15.32 -76.86
N ILE A 4 -70.62 15.81 -76.32
CA ILE A 4 -70.48 16.71 -75.15
C ILE A 4 -71.62 16.70 -74.13
N VAL A 5 -71.32 16.31 -72.88
CA VAL A 5 -71.56 17.14 -71.66
C VAL A 5 -70.57 16.70 -70.57
N SER A 6 -69.78 17.65 -70.07
CA SER A 6 -69.21 17.65 -68.72
C SER A 6 -70.06 18.62 -67.89
N PRO A 7 -70.34 18.36 -66.60
CA PRO A 7 -69.59 19.13 -65.61
C PRO A 7 -69.20 18.37 -64.33
N ALA A 8 -68.18 18.94 -63.71
CA ALA A 8 -67.57 18.66 -62.42
C ALA A 8 -68.51 18.26 -61.27
N ALA A 9 -68.11 17.26 -60.48
CA ALA A 9 -68.25 17.27 -59.02
C ALA A 9 -67.37 16.20 -58.37
N GLY A 10 -66.58 16.61 -57.38
CA GLY A 10 -66.11 15.72 -56.31
C GLY A 10 -64.76 15.04 -56.52
N ALA A 11 -63.67 15.81 -56.39
CA ALA A 11 -62.43 15.22 -55.93
C ALA A 11 -62.66 14.65 -54.52
N SER A 12 -62.90 13.34 -54.44
CA SER A 12 -62.74 12.58 -53.20
C SER A 12 -61.25 12.63 -52.87
N ALA A 13 -60.86 13.62 -52.07
CA ALA A 13 -59.57 13.64 -51.40
C ALA A 13 -59.55 12.41 -50.49
N GLY A 14 -59.00 11.31 -51.02
CA GLY A 14 -58.68 10.12 -50.24
C GLY A 14 -57.86 10.59 -49.05
N ASN A 15 -58.52 10.56 -47.89
CA ASN A 15 -58.04 11.10 -46.63
C ASN A 15 -56.65 10.50 -46.39
N LYS A 16 -55.58 11.29 -46.51
CA LYS A 16 -54.21 10.85 -46.25
C LYS A 16 -54.23 10.34 -44.81
N ALA A 17 -54.08 9.03 -44.61
CA ALA A 17 -54.11 8.44 -43.29
C ALA A 17 -53.08 9.20 -42.43
N ILE A 18 -53.58 9.99 -41.48
CA ILE A 18 -52.74 10.69 -40.51
C ILE A 18 -52.00 9.58 -39.78
N ARG A 19 -50.73 9.36 -40.13
CA ARG A 19 -49.84 8.46 -39.40
C ARG A 19 -49.89 8.95 -37.96
N ARG A 20 -50.60 8.21 -37.12
CA ARG A 20 -50.76 8.49 -35.70
C ARG A 20 -49.37 8.45 -35.07
N ASP A 21 -48.74 9.61 -34.96
CA ASP A 21 -47.43 9.82 -34.32
C ASP A 21 -47.57 9.76 -32.78
N ILE A 22 -48.36 8.79 -32.31
CA ILE A 22 -48.75 8.64 -30.92
C ILE A 22 -47.57 7.95 -30.22
N GLY A 23 -46.73 8.76 -29.58
CA GLY A 23 -45.80 8.29 -28.55
C GLY A 23 -44.32 8.19 -28.95
N ILE A 24 -43.95 8.50 -30.20
CA ILE A 24 -42.54 8.50 -30.62
C ILE A 24 -41.71 9.48 -29.77
N LYS A 25 -42.23 10.70 -29.53
CA LYS A 25 -41.58 11.69 -28.64
C LYS A 25 -41.42 11.18 -27.20
N ARG A 26 -42.38 10.42 -26.68
CA ARG A 26 -42.31 9.83 -25.32
C ARG A 26 -41.26 8.74 -25.24
N ARG A 27 -41.13 7.89 -26.27
CA ARG A 27 -40.11 6.83 -26.33
C ARG A 27 -38.71 7.41 -26.41
N TYR A 28 -38.47 8.39 -27.28
CA TYR A 28 -37.16 9.06 -27.36
C TYR A 28 -36.80 9.80 -26.07
N ALA A 29 -37.78 10.41 -25.38
CA ALA A 29 -37.53 11.03 -24.08
C ALA A 29 -37.16 9.99 -23.00
N ALA A 30 -37.84 8.83 -22.96
CA ALA A 30 -37.52 7.75 -22.03
C ALA A 30 -36.13 7.15 -22.33
N GLU A 31 -35.81 6.94 -23.60
CA GLU A 31 -34.51 6.45 -24.04
C GLU A 31 -33.37 7.43 -23.70
N ARG A 32 -33.59 8.73 -23.91
CA ARG A 32 -32.60 9.76 -23.52
C ARG A 32 -32.38 9.79 -22.01
N ARG A 33 -33.43 9.63 -21.20
CA ARG A 33 -33.31 9.52 -19.74
C ARG A 33 -32.57 8.26 -19.33
N PHE A 34 -32.89 7.11 -19.92
CA PHE A 34 -32.21 5.84 -19.65
C PHE A 34 -30.71 5.94 -19.98
N ARG A 35 -30.35 6.46 -21.16
CA ARG A 35 -28.95 6.70 -21.53
C ARG A 35 -28.27 7.70 -20.60
N ALA A 36 -28.96 8.78 -20.22
CA ALA A 36 -28.42 9.77 -19.29
C ALA A 36 -28.17 9.16 -17.89
N TYR A 37 -29.10 8.34 -17.37
CA TYR A 37 -28.89 7.63 -16.10
C TYR A 37 -27.77 6.60 -16.20
N GLY A 38 -27.67 5.86 -17.30
CA GLY A 38 -26.57 4.93 -17.55
C GLY A 38 -25.21 5.64 -17.57
N MET A 39 -25.09 6.72 -18.35
CA MET A 39 -23.87 7.53 -18.39
C MET A 39 -23.54 8.17 -17.04
N ALA A 40 -24.55 8.68 -16.32
CA ALA A 40 -24.36 9.25 -15.00
C ALA A 40 -23.87 8.19 -13.99
N ALA A 41 -24.44 6.99 -14.01
CA ALA A 41 -24.04 5.89 -13.14
C ALA A 41 -22.60 5.42 -13.44
N ILE A 42 -22.24 5.26 -14.71
CA ILE A 42 -20.87 4.90 -15.12
C ILE A 42 -19.89 5.99 -14.70
N SER A 43 -20.19 7.26 -14.99
CA SER A 43 -19.33 8.39 -14.60
C SER A 43 -19.16 8.50 -13.09
N PHE A 44 -20.23 8.27 -12.33
CA PHE A 44 -20.18 8.24 -10.86
C PHE A 44 -19.30 7.09 -10.35
N GLY A 45 -19.43 5.90 -10.94
CA GLY A 45 -18.57 4.75 -10.62
C GLY A 45 -17.10 5.02 -10.94
N LEU A 46 -16.80 5.61 -12.10
CA LEU A 46 -15.44 5.99 -12.49
C LEU A 46 -14.87 7.08 -11.58
N LEU A 47 -15.68 8.07 -11.18
CA LEU A 47 -15.27 9.10 -10.23
C LEU A 47 -14.92 8.48 -8.87
N PHE A 48 -15.75 7.58 -8.34
CA PHE A 48 -15.46 6.89 -7.09
C PHE A 48 -14.21 6.03 -7.17
N LEU A 49 -14.03 5.28 -8.26
CA LEU A 49 -12.81 4.51 -8.50
C LEU A 49 -11.58 5.42 -8.52
N PHE A 50 -11.66 6.56 -9.21
CA PHE A 50 -10.58 7.54 -9.26
C PHE A 50 -10.25 8.10 -7.88
N LEU A 51 -11.27 8.51 -7.10
CA LEU A 51 -11.06 9.04 -5.75
C LEU A 51 -10.44 7.99 -4.80
N LEU A 52 -10.86 6.73 -4.91
CA LEU A 52 -10.27 5.63 -4.15
C LEU A 52 -8.81 5.40 -4.54
N LEU A 53 -8.50 5.31 -5.84
CA LEU A 53 -7.14 5.14 -6.32
C LEU A 53 -6.25 6.32 -5.90
N TRP A 54 -6.75 7.55 -6.04
CA TRP A 54 -6.06 8.75 -5.58
C TRP A 54 -5.75 8.70 -4.09
N SER A 55 -6.73 8.34 -3.25
CA SER A 55 -6.55 8.20 -1.79
C SER A 55 -5.50 7.12 -1.46
N VAL A 56 -5.55 5.97 -2.13
CA VAL A 56 -4.59 4.87 -1.90
C VAL A 56 -3.17 5.29 -2.28
N VAL A 57 -2.97 5.91 -3.45
CA VAL A 57 -1.64 6.32 -3.92
C VAL A 57 -1.09 7.48 -3.07
N SER A 58 -1.91 8.50 -2.80
CA SER A 58 -1.49 9.70 -2.05
C SER A 58 -1.19 9.41 -0.57
N LYS A 59 -1.82 8.39 0.04
CA LYS A 59 -1.47 7.97 1.41
C LYS A 59 -0.35 6.93 1.40
N GLY A 60 -0.35 6.05 0.41
CA GLY A 60 0.58 4.92 0.29
C GLY A 60 2.01 5.32 -0.09
N TYR A 61 2.25 6.45 -0.79
CA TYR A 61 3.60 6.81 -1.22
C TYR A 61 4.59 6.95 -0.04
N THR A 62 4.08 7.32 1.14
CA THR A 62 4.88 7.48 2.36
C THR A 62 5.51 6.18 2.85
N ALA A 63 5.02 5.02 2.41
CA ALA A 63 5.59 3.71 2.74
C ALA A 63 6.93 3.46 2.04
N PHE A 64 7.17 4.09 0.88
CA PHE A 64 8.45 4.02 0.16
C PHE A 64 9.52 4.94 0.74
N GLN A 65 9.15 5.79 1.69
CA GLN A 65 10.09 6.64 2.43
C GLN A 65 10.28 6.07 3.83
N GLN A 66 11.45 6.24 4.40
CA GLN A 66 11.79 5.80 5.74
C GLN A 66 12.59 6.88 6.43
N THR A 67 12.19 7.28 7.63
CA THR A 67 12.93 8.24 8.45
C THR A 67 14.06 7.50 9.14
N MET A 68 15.28 7.98 8.93
CA MET A 68 16.48 7.38 9.49
C MET A 68 17.34 8.44 10.18
N ILE A 69 18.07 8.01 11.20
CA ILE A 69 18.99 8.80 12.02
C ILE A 69 20.41 8.34 11.71
N THR A 70 21.21 9.19 11.08
CA THR A 70 22.61 8.92 10.73
C THR A 70 23.54 9.54 11.75
N VAL A 71 24.16 8.70 12.57
CA VAL A 71 25.01 9.14 13.70
C VAL A 71 26.32 8.36 13.77
N PRO A 72 27.39 8.96 14.31
CA PRO A 72 28.62 8.24 14.64
C PRO A 72 28.37 7.32 15.84
N VAL A 73 28.30 6.02 15.57
CA VAL A 73 28.12 4.97 16.58
C VAL A 73 29.48 4.45 17.03
N GLU A 74 29.76 4.59 18.31
CA GLU A 74 30.95 4.03 18.95
C GLU A 74 30.64 2.62 19.45
N PHE A 75 31.24 1.61 18.82
CA PHE A 75 31.04 0.21 19.18
C PHE A 75 31.88 -0.17 20.41
N SER A 76 31.53 0.37 21.57
CA SER A 76 32.31 0.19 22.80
C SER A 76 32.46 -1.29 23.18
N GLU A 77 33.71 -1.72 23.38
CA GLU A 77 34.04 -3.06 23.86
C GLU A 77 33.44 -3.34 25.25
N GLN A 78 33.36 -2.33 26.11
CA GLN A 78 32.78 -2.50 27.45
C GLN A 78 31.28 -2.86 27.43
N ILE A 79 30.56 -2.47 26.37
CA ILE A 79 29.12 -2.74 26.23
C ILE A 79 28.87 -4.04 25.46
N ILE A 80 29.69 -4.30 24.43
CA ILE A 80 29.48 -5.41 23.50
C ILE A 80 30.18 -6.69 23.97
N ASP A 81 31.43 -6.59 24.42
CA ASP A 81 32.27 -7.72 24.84
C ASP A 81 33.22 -7.35 26.00
N PRO A 82 32.70 -7.04 27.20
CA PRO A 82 33.52 -6.56 28.31
C PRO A 82 34.58 -7.55 28.82
N ARG A 83 34.49 -8.84 28.45
CA ARG A 83 35.45 -9.88 28.85
C ARG A 83 36.36 -10.34 27.70
N ASN A 84 36.23 -9.71 26.53
CA ASN A 84 36.92 -10.10 25.30
C ASN A 84 36.79 -11.61 24.98
N GLU A 85 35.59 -12.16 25.17
CA GLU A 85 35.29 -13.59 24.98
C GLU A 85 34.83 -13.90 23.54
N ARG A 86 34.81 -12.91 22.62
CA ARG A 86 34.32 -13.11 21.24
C ARG A 86 35.01 -14.23 20.46
N ALA A 87 36.31 -14.45 20.71
CA ALA A 87 37.10 -15.48 20.03
C ALA A 87 36.78 -16.90 20.52
N THR A 88 36.42 -17.04 21.79
CA THR A 88 36.10 -18.33 22.44
C THR A 88 34.61 -18.64 22.44
N ASN A 89 33.74 -17.62 22.41
CA ASN A 89 32.29 -17.79 22.40
C ASN A 89 31.57 -16.74 21.54
N PRO A 90 31.42 -16.99 20.22
CA PRO A 90 30.72 -16.08 19.31
C PRO A 90 29.24 -15.82 19.68
N ALA A 91 28.60 -16.70 20.46
CA ALA A 91 27.21 -16.50 20.88
C ALA A 91 27.04 -15.28 21.80
N LYS A 92 28.11 -14.83 22.49
CA LYS A 92 28.08 -13.62 23.33
C LYS A 92 27.75 -12.38 22.52
N LEU A 93 28.27 -12.27 21.31
CA LEU A 93 27.98 -11.18 20.38
C LEU A 93 26.49 -11.13 20.03
N MET A 94 25.76 -12.26 20.06
CA MET A 94 24.32 -12.25 19.79
C MET A 94 23.48 -11.69 20.95
N THR A 95 24.01 -11.74 22.18
CA THR A 95 23.31 -11.35 23.41
C THR A 95 23.65 -9.94 23.91
N ALA A 96 24.62 -9.27 23.28
CA ALA A 96 25.06 -7.94 23.66
C ALA A 96 23.92 -6.89 23.62
N ASN A 97 24.08 -5.83 24.41
CA ASN A 97 23.06 -4.79 24.55
C ASN A 97 23.21 -3.68 23.49
N TYR A 98 23.00 -4.05 22.23
CA TYR A 98 23.07 -3.12 21.09
C TYR A 98 22.15 -1.90 21.19
N PRO A 99 20.92 -1.98 21.74
CA PRO A 99 20.09 -0.79 21.93
C PRO A 99 20.76 0.29 22.78
N VAL A 100 21.56 -0.08 23.78
CA VAL A 100 22.31 0.89 24.59
C VAL A 100 23.38 1.59 23.76
N VAL A 101 24.09 0.86 22.90
CA VAL A 101 25.08 1.43 21.98
C VAL A 101 24.43 2.45 21.03
N ALA A 102 23.27 2.12 20.45
CA ALA A 102 22.52 3.02 19.58
C ALA A 102 22.03 4.27 20.33
N ARG A 103 21.42 4.06 21.51
CA ARG A 103 20.91 5.13 22.36
C ARG A 103 22.02 6.09 22.76
N ASP A 104 23.16 5.58 23.20
CA ASP A 104 24.28 6.40 23.69
C ASP A 104 24.91 7.21 22.56
N ALA A 105 24.95 6.66 21.33
CA ALA A 105 25.39 7.40 20.15
C ALA A 105 24.46 8.59 19.83
N VAL A 106 23.14 8.37 19.82
CA VAL A 106 22.15 9.45 19.58
C VAL A 106 22.13 10.45 20.74
N ALA A 107 22.22 9.97 21.99
CA ALA A 107 22.28 10.83 23.18
C ALA A 107 23.49 11.76 23.16
N LYS A 108 24.66 11.26 22.71
CA LYS A 108 25.89 12.04 22.56
C LYS A 108 25.74 13.19 21.58
N VAL A 109 25.05 12.97 20.45
CA VAL A 109 24.73 14.04 19.49
C VAL A 109 23.76 15.05 20.11
N LEU A 110 22.72 14.57 20.76
CA LEU A 110 21.67 15.42 21.36
C LEU A 110 22.14 16.16 22.61
N GLY A 111 23.36 15.89 23.10
CA GLY A 111 23.89 16.49 24.32
C GLY A 111 23.22 15.99 25.61
N VAL A 112 22.60 14.81 25.58
CA VAL A 112 21.94 14.20 26.75
C VAL A 112 22.99 13.51 27.61
N ALA A 113 23.10 13.94 28.87
CA ALA A 113 24.08 13.40 29.79
C ALA A 113 23.82 11.91 30.10
N PRO A 114 24.86 11.05 30.22
CA PRO A 114 24.69 9.63 30.59
C PRO A 114 24.04 9.41 31.96
N THR A 115 24.07 10.43 32.83
CA THR A 115 23.44 10.40 34.16
C THR A 115 21.95 10.70 34.13
N ASP A 116 21.44 11.32 33.06
CA ASP A 116 20.02 11.64 32.90
C ASP A 116 19.23 10.42 32.41
N ARG A 117 18.73 9.63 33.36
CA ARG A 117 17.93 8.43 33.08
C ARG A 117 16.63 8.75 32.34
N THR A 118 16.02 9.92 32.57
CA THR A 118 14.75 10.30 31.94
C THR A 118 14.99 10.70 30.49
N GLY A 119 16.00 11.54 30.25
CA GLY A 119 16.43 11.92 28.91
C GLY A 119 16.84 10.70 28.09
N LEU A 120 17.63 9.78 28.65
CA LEU A 120 18.04 8.55 27.94
C LEU A 120 16.85 7.65 27.56
N ARG A 121 15.81 7.56 28.38
CA ARG A 121 14.58 6.84 28.02
C ARG A 121 13.86 7.52 26.86
N ALA A 122 13.77 8.85 26.88
CA ALA A 122 13.15 9.61 25.81
C ALA A 122 13.93 9.52 24.49
N VAL A 123 15.27 9.48 24.54
CA VAL A 123 16.14 9.20 23.38
C VAL A 123 15.93 7.79 22.85
N ASN A 124 15.80 6.79 23.73
CA ASN A 124 15.54 5.42 23.30
C ASN A 124 14.24 5.30 22.50
N LEU A 125 13.23 6.11 22.81
CA LEU A 125 11.96 6.17 22.07
C LEU A 125 12.06 6.87 20.71
N LEU A 126 13.18 7.56 20.40
CA LEU A 126 13.41 8.13 19.06
C LEU A 126 13.89 7.08 18.05
N ILE A 127 14.46 5.99 18.54
CA ILE A 127 15.14 4.98 17.74
C ILE A 127 14.26 3.72 17.69
N SER A 128 14.25 3.01 16.57
CA SER A 128 13.55 1.74 16.46
C SER A 128 14.21 0.65 17.31
N ASP A 129 13.42 -0.22 17.94
CA ASP A 129 13.96 -1.41 18.62
C ASP A 129 14.68 -2.38 17.66
N SER A 130 14.44 -2.26 16.35
CA SER A 130 15.12 -3.03 15.30
C SER A 130 16.62 -2.75 15.20
N VAL A 131 17.12 -1.65 15.80
CA VAL A 131 18.57 -1.39 15.84
C VAL A 131 19.35 -2.47 16.56
N ARG A 132 18.69 -3.26 17.44
CA ARG A 132 19.30 -4.44 18.07
C ARG A 132 19.81 -5.41 17.00
N THR A 133 18.96 -5.75 16.04
CA THR A 133 19.33 -6.71 14.99
C THR A 133 20.27 -6.04 14.00
N GLN A 134 20.02 -4.79 13.62
CA GLN A 134 20.87 -4.06 12.68
C GLN A 134 22.34 -3.96 13.14
N LEU A 135 22.58 -3.50 14.37
CA LEU A 135 23.94 -3.36 14.90
C LEU A 135 24.59 -4.72 15.18
N ARG A 136 23.82 -5.70 15.67
CA ARG A 136 24.32 -7.07 15.85
C ARG A 136 24.83 -7.64 14.54
N ASP A 137 24.06 -7.50 13.47
CA ASP A 137 24.40 -8.11 12.19
C ASP A 137 25.67 -7.45 11.60
N ILE A 138 25.89 -6.15 11.84
CA ILE A 138 27.16 -5.45 11.52
C ILE A 138 28.33 -6.05 12.32
N VAL A 139 28.19 -6.20 13.64
CA VAL A 139 29.26 -6.70 14.52
C VAL A 139 29.56 -8.18 14.28
N VAL A 140 28.54 -8.99 13.99
CA VAL A 140 28.73 -10.42 13.71
C VAL A 140 29.38 -10.62 12.34
N ALA A 141 29.04 -9.79 11.35
CA ALA A 141 29.66 -9.84 10.02
C ALA A 141 31.12 -9.38 10.05
N ASP A 142 31.44 -8.35 10.86
CA ASP A 142 32.80 -7.85 11.05
C ASP A 142 33.07 -7.54 12.53
N PRO A 143 33.62 -8.51 13.30
CA PRO A 143 33.95 -8.29 14.71
C PRO A 143 35.06 -7.25 14.96
N ALA A 144 35.80 -6.82 13.93
CA ALA A 144 36.85 -5.81 14.05
C ALA A 144 36.27 -4.39 14.22
N VAL A 145 34.96 -4.20 14.03
CA VAL A 145 34.32 -2.90 14.29
C VAL A 145 34.25 -2.56 15.78
N ILE A 146 34.33 -3.56 16.67
CA ILE A 146 34.30 -3.35 18.13
C ILE A 146 35.54 -2.55 18.54
N GLY A 147 35.34 -1.48 19.29
CA GLY A 147 36.35 -0.50 19.68
C GLY A 147 36.50 0.67 18.70
N THR A 148 35.78 0.65 17.58
CA THR A 148 35.83 1.72 16.56
C THR A 148 34.53 2.54 16.53
N THR A 149 34.64 3.77 16.00
CA THR A 149 33.48 4.61 15.70
C THR A 149 33.17 4.55 14.21
N ARG A 150 31.93 4.19 13.87
CA ARG A 150 31.45 4.14 12.48
C ARG A 150 30.18 4.97 12.35
N THR A 151 30.04 5.69 11.25
CA THR A 151 28.78 6.36 10.91
C THR A 151 27.78 5.30 10.47
N VAL A 152 26.68 5.15 11.22
CA VAL A 152 25.63 4.18 10.94
C VAL A 152 24.30 4.90 10.81
N THR A 153 23.51 4.47 9.83
CA THR A 153 22.15 4.94 9.61
C THR A 153 21.17 4.02 10.33
N LEU A 154 20.57 4.52 11.41
CA LEU A 154 19.65 3.80 12.28
C LEU A 154 18.20 4.10 11.87
N LEU A 155 17.31 3.12 12.00
CA LEU A 155 15.88 3.37 11.83
C LEU A 155 15.34 4.23 12.98
N ALA A 156 14.63 5.31 12.65
CA ALA A 156 13.84 6.04 13.62
C ALA A 156 12.63 5.20 14.06
N SER A 157 12.12 5.44 15.28
CA SER A 157 10.92 4.76 15.75
C SER A 157 9.70 5.10 14.89
N GLY A 158 8.69 4.23 14.86
CA GLY A 158 7.48 4.45 14.06
C GLY A 158 6.74 5.77 14.38
N ASP A 159 6.82 6.24 15.62
CA ASP A 159 6.21 7.52 16.01
C ASP A 159 6.98 8.69 15.40
N VAL A 160 8.32 8.71 15.52
CA VAL A 160 9.19 9.73 14.89
C VAL A 160 9.06 9.69 13.36
N ASP A 161 9.01 8.50 12.77
CA ASP A 161 8.84 8.33 11.33
C ASP A 161 7.51 8.93 10.84
N SER A 162 6.40 8.63 11.54
CA SER A 162 5.08 9.15 11.19
C SER A 162 5.02 10.68 11.34
N ALA A 163 5.62 11.22 12.40
CA ALA A 163 5.71 12.66 12.64
C ALA A 163 6.55 13.38 11.58
N PHE A 164 7.74 12.88 11.27
CA PHE A 164 8.62 13.49 10.27
C PHE A 164 8.06 13.37 8.84
N LYS A 165 7.23 12.36 8.58
CA LYS A 165 6.44 12.22 7.35
C LYS A 165 5.22 13.15 7.29
N GLY A 166 4.88 13.85 8.36
CA GLY A 166 3.72 14.76 8.41
C GLY A 166 2.38 14.04 8.54
N GLN A 167 2.37 12.80 9.06
CA GLN A 167 1.15 12.03 9.31
C GLN A 167 0.51 12.35 10.66
N VAL A 168 1.24 13.06 11.53
CA VAL A 168 0.80 13.49 12.87
C VAL A 168 0.71 15.01 12.89
N ASP A 169 -0.36 15.55 13.45
CA ASP A 169 -0.47 16.98 13.72
C ASP A 169 0.46 17.36 14.88
N LEU A 170 1.53 18.09 14.56
CA LEU A 170 2.53 18.55 15.51
C LEU A 170 2.13 19.82 16.25
N THR A 171 1.04 20.48 15.83
CA THR A 171 0.52 21.70 16.48
C THR A 171 -0.45 21.39 17.62
N ALA A 172 -0.95 20.16 17.68
CA ALA A 172 -1.82 19.69 18.74
C ALA A 172 -1.10 19.61 20.10
N ASP A 173 -1.89 19.71 21.18
CA ASP A 173 -1.40 19.55 22.55
C ASP A 173 -0.60 18.25 22.72
N GLU A 174 0.42 18.29 23.58
CA GLU A 174 1.30 17.15 23.87
C GLU A 174 0.54 15.88 24.28
N ALA A 175 -0.57 16.02 25.01
CA ALA A 175 -1.42 14.91 25.43
C ALA A 175 -2.14 14.20 24.27
N ASN A 176 -2.30 14.87 23.12
CA ASN A 176 -3.04 14.37 21.96
C ASN A 176 -2.12 13.80 20.87
N ARG A 177 -0.79 13.74 21.12
CA ARG A 177 0.21 13.20 20.18
C ARG A 177 1.11 12.19 20.86
N ARG A 178 1.72 11.32 20.06
CA ARG A 178 2.58 10.21 20.54
C ARG A 178 4.03 10.63 20.81
N ILE A 179 4.40 11.86 20.45
CA ILE A 179 5.74 12.42 20.62
C ILE A 179 5.65 13.54 21.66
N SER A 180 6.63 13.64 22.56
CA SER A 180 6.70 14.72 23.55
C SER A 180 7.21 16.05 22.97
N ASN A 181 7.09 17.15 23.71
CA ASN A 181 7.68 18.45 23.31
C ASN A 181 9.21 18.37 23.23
N GLN A 182 9.83 17.66 24.16
CA GLN A 182 11.27 17.44 24.17
C GLN A 182 11.74 16.64 22.95
N GLN A 183 11.02 15.56 22.60
CA GLN A 183 11.34 14.75 21.43
C GLN A 183 11.14 15.50 20.12
N LEU A 184 10.12 16.36 20.04
CA LEU A 184 9.92 17.26 18.89
C LEU A 184 11.10 18.22 18.72
N GLY A 185 11.59 18.81 19.81
CA GLY A 185 12.80 19.65 19.80
C GLY A 185 14.03 18.91 19.29
N TRP A 186 14.27 17.69 19.77
CA TRP A 186 15.37 16.85 19.30
C TRP A 186 15.20 16.40 17.84
N MET A 187 13.98 16.11 17.40
CA MET A 187 13.70 15.77 16.01
C MET A 187 14.08 16.94 15.08
N ASN A 188 13.71 18.16 15.45
CA ASN A 188 14.09 19.37 14.70
C ASN A 188 15.60 19.59 14.72
N GLN A 189 16.26 19.44 15.87
CA GLN A 189 17.72 19.53 15.99
C GLN A 189 18.45 18.51 15.10
N LEU A 190 17.99 17.27 15.06
CA LEU A 190 18.57 16.22 14.20
C LEU A 190 18.31 16.50 12.71
N ALA A 191 17.15 17.08 12.37
CA ALA A 191 16.83 17.47 11.00
C ALA A 191 17.70 18.64 10.53
N GLU A 192 17.85 19.68 11.36
CA GLU A 192 18.68 20.86 11.07
C GLU A 192 20.16 20.52 10.93
N SER A 193 20.66 19.57 11.73
CA SER A 193 22.03 19.05 11.63
C SER A 193 22.24 18.06 10.48
N GLY A 194 21.20 17.74 9.71
CA GLY A 194 21.26 16.81 8.58
C GLY A 194 21.41 15.34 8.97
N GLN A 195 21.25 15.00 10.25
CA GLN A 195 21.36 13.63 10.75
C GLN A 195 20.04 12.86 10.62
N LEU A 196 18.90 13.55 10.68
CA LEU A 196 17.58 12.98 10.43
C LEU A 196 17.15 13.24 8.98
N GLY A 197 16.86 12.18 8.23
CA GLY A 197 16.49 12.28 6.83
C GLY A 197 15.50 11.21 6.38
N LYS A 198 14.78 11.49 5.29
CA LYS A 198 13.94 10.49 4.59
C LYS A 198 14.80 9.78 3.55
N HIS A 199 14.89 8.47 3.67
CA HIS A 199 15.58 7.60 2.72
C HIS A 199 14.57 6.70 2.01
N PHE A 200 14.96 6.13 0.87
CA PHE A 200 14.12 5.15 0.18
C PHE A 200 14.06 3.84 1.00
N ASN A 201 12.86 3.35 1.29
CA ASN A 201 12.64 2.15 2.08
C ASN A 201 12.82 0.89 1.21
N THR A 202 14.06 0.41 1.06
CA THR A 202 14.31 -0.88 0.41
C THR A 202 13.76 -2.06 1.22
N GLY A 203 13.64 -1.90 2.54
CA GLY A 203 13.09 -2.87 3.47
C GLY A 203 11.64 -3.28 3.14
N ILE A 204 10.86 -2.42 2.47
CA ILE A 204 9.48 -2.76 2.08
C ILE A 204 9.41 -4.02 1.19
N PHE A 205 10.44 -4.30 0.40
CA PHE A 205 10.50 -5.44 -0.52
C PHE A 205 11.24 -6.64 0.04
N VAL A 206 12.16 -6.43 0.98
CA VAL A 206 13.07 -7.48 1.47
C VAL A 206 12.69 -7.98 2.86
N ASN A 207 12.18 -7.10 3.72
CA ASN A 207 11.84 -7.45 5.09
C ASN A 207 10.53 -8.26 5.14
N GLY A 208 10.41 -9.11 6.15
CA GLY A 208 9.18 -9.82 6.47
C GLY A 208 8.21 -9.01 7.33
N ALA A 209 7.16 -9.69 7.80
CA ALA A 209 6.22 -9.12 8.76
C ALA A 209 6.93 -8.81 10.09
N SER A 210 6.62 -7.65 10.66
CA SER A 210 7.18 -7.17 11.93
C SER A 210 6.07 -6.46 12.72
N SER A 211 6.11 -6.56 14.05
CA SER A 211 5.23 -5.78 14.93
C SER A 211 5.57 -4.28 14.93
N ARG A 212 6.75 -3.92 14.42
CA ARG A 212 7.22 -2.55 14.24
C ARG A 212 6.93 -2.08 12.81
N PRO A 213 6.06 -1.07 12.62
CA PRO A 213 5.71 -0.56 11.28
C PRO A 213 6.92 -0.12 10.47
N GLU A 214 7.92 0.50 11.11
CA GLU A 214 9.12 1.04 10.47
C GLU A 214 10.08 -0.03 9.91
N ALA A 215 9.96 -1.28 10.38
CA ALA A 215 10.81 -2.39 9.96
C ALA A 215 10.04 -3.45 9.16
N ALA A 216 8.72 -3.32 9.06
CA ALA A 216 7.87 -4.27 8.35
C ALA A 216 8.00 -4.12 6.83
N GLY A 217 8.03 -5.26 6.13
CA GLY A 217 7.98 -5.31 4.67
C GLY A 217 6.77 -6.07 4.15
N VAL A 218 6.39 -5.76 2.91
CA VAL A 218 5.28 -6.39 2.18
C VAL A 218 5.80 -7.43 1.17
N GLY A 219 7.11 -7.45 0.88
CA GLY A 219 7.72 -8.35 -0.10
C GLY A 219 7.35 -9.83 0.06
N VAL A 220 7.37 -10.36 1.29
CA VAL A 220 6.97 -11.75 1.57
C VAL A 220 5.49 -11.99 1.19
N ALA A 221 4.61 -11.03 1.51
CA ALA A 221 3.19 -11.13 1.17
C ALA A 221 2.94 -11.00 -0.33
N LEU A 222 3.71 -10.15 -1.03
CA LEU A 222 3.65 -10.04 -2.50
C LEU A 222 4.05 -11.34 -3.18
N ILE A 223 5.14 -11.96 -2.74
CA ILE A 223 5.62 -13.24 -3.28
C ILE A 223 4.60 -14.34 -3.00
N GLY A 224 4.05 -14.42 -1.78
CA GLY A 224 3.01 -15.38 -1.44
C GLY A 224 1.75 -15.21 -2.29
N SER A 225 1.31 -13.97 -2.51
CA SER A 225 0.15 -13.67 -3.36
C SER A 225 0.40 -14.02 -4.82
N PHE A 226 1.61 -13.77 -5.32
CA PHE A 226 2.02 -14.14 -6.67
C PHE A 226 1.98 -15.67 -6.87
N TYR A 227 2.58 -16.44 -5.97
CA TYR A 227 2.52 -17.89 -6.03
C TYR A 227 1.10 -18.42 -5.96
N MET A 228 0.24 -17.82 -5.12
CA MET A 228 -1.15 -18.22 -5.04
C MET A 228 -1.90 -17.98 -6.36
N MET A 229 -1.75 -16.81 -6.98
CA MET A 229 -2.33 -16.55 -8.30
C MET A 229 -1.80 -17.51 -9.37
N LEU A 230 -0.50 -17.81 -9.35
CA LEU A 230 0.13 -18.73 -10.29
C LEU A 230 -0.40 -20.16 -10.13
N ILE A 231 -0.52 -20.66 -8.89
CA ILE A 231 -1.08 -21.98 -8.61
C ILE A 231 -2.54 -22.04 -9.09
N VAL A 232 -3.34 -21.01 -8.80
CA VAL A 232 -4.73 -20.94 -9.28
C VAL A 232 -4.79 -20.97 -10.79
N LEU A 233 -3.96 -20.19 -11.48
CA LEU A 233 -3.92 -20.15 -12.95
C LEU A 233 -3.53 -21.52 -13.55
N VAL A 234 -2.49 -22.15 -12.99
CA VAL A 234 -1.99 -23.44 -13.47
C VAL A 234 -2.98 -24.56 -13.23
N LEU A 235 -3.77 -24.52 -12.16
CA LEU A 235 -4.79 -25.53 -11.88
C LEU A 235 -6.12 -25.24 -12.58
N SER A 236 -6.53 -23.98 -12.68
CA SER A 236 -7.82 -23.60 -13.27
C SER A 236 -7.86 -23.86 -14.77
N LEU A 237 -6.74 -23.69 -15.49
CA LEU A 237 -6.68 -23.94 -16.93
C LEU A 237 -6.94 -25.42 -17.28
N PRO A 238 -6.18 -26.41 -16.76
CA PRO A 238 -6.45 -27.83 -17.05
C PRO A 238 -7.81 -28.29 -16.56
N ILE A 239 -8.25 -27.85 -15.37
CA ILE A 239 -9.56 -28.23 -14.83
C ILE A 239 -10.69 -27.63 -15.70
N GLY A 240 -10.56 -26.37 -16.10
CA GLY A 240 -11.53 -25.69 -16.97
C GLY A 240 -11.64 -26.35 -18.34
N VAL A 241 -10.49 -26.69 -18.95
CA VAL A 241 -10.45 -27.42 -20.23
C VAL A 241 -11.04 -28.83 -20.08
N ALA A 242 -10.67 -29.57 -19.04
CA ALA A 242 -11.23 -30.91 -18.79
C ALA A 242 -12.75 -30.86 -18.55
N ALA A 243 -13.25 -29.86 -17.82
CA ALA A 243 -14.67 -29.66 -17.60
C ALA A 243 -15.41 -29.33 -18.91
N SER A 244 -14.83 -28.49 -19.77
CA SER A 244 -15.39 -28.19 -21.10
C SER A 244 -15.48 -29.44 -21.97
N ILE A 245 -14.40 -30.24 -22.05
CA ILE A 245 -14.40 -31.49 -22.83
C ILE A 245 -15.41 -32.48 -22.26
N TYR A 246 -15.52 -32.59 -20.93
CA TYR A 246 -16.50 -33.46 -20.29
C TYR A 246 -17.94 -33.06 -20.62
N LEU A 247 -18.24 -31.75 -20.59
CA LEU A 247 -19.57 -31.24 -20.92
C LEU A 247 -19.94 -31.50 -22.38
N GLU A 248 -18.98 -31.40 -23.30
CA GLU A 248 -19.23 -31.62 -24.73
C GLU A 248 -19.38 -33.11 -25.07
N GLU A 249 -18.51 -33.96 -24.53
CA GLU A 249 -18.41 -35.36 -24.98
C GLU A 249 -19.19 -36.36 -24.10
N PHE A 250 -19.32 -36.08 -22.80
CA PHE A 250 -19.78 -37.08 -21.83
C PHE A 250 -21.02 -36.67 -21.03
N ALA A 251 -21.37 -35.38 -20.96
CA ALA A 251 -22.45 -34.94 -20.08
C ALA A 251 -23.85 -35.27 -20.65
N PRO A 252 -24.76 -35.81 -19.81
CA PRO A 252 -26.14 -36.06 -20.24
C PRO A 252 -26.88 -34.74 -20.48
N LYS A 253 -27.70 -34.69 -21.54
CA LYS A 253 -28.52 -33.52 -21.87
C LYS A 253 -29.64 -33.35 -20.84
N ASN A 254 -29.55 -32.29 -20.05
CA ASN A 254 -30.56 -31.89 -19.09
C ASN A 254 -30.58 -30.36 -18.97
N ARG A 255 -31.60 -29.81 -18.31
CA ARG A 255 -31.77 -28.35 -18.16
C ARG A 255 -30.58 -27.66 -17.47
N LEU A 256 -29.81 -28.39 -16.67
CA LEU A 256 -28.63 -27.86 -15.99
C LEU A 256 -27.45 -27.75 -16.97
N THR A 257 -27.21 -28.78 -17.79
CA THR A 257 -26.18 -28.79 -18.84
C THR A 257 -26.47 -27.69 -19.88
N ASP A 258 -27.73 -27.56 -20.33
CA ASP A 258 -28.13 -26.51 -21.29
C ASP A 258 -27.89 -25.10 -20.73
N LEU A 259 -28.19 -24.88 -19.44
CA LEU A 259 -27.94 -23.59 -18.79
C LEU A 259 -26.43 -23.28 -18.73
N ILE A 260 -25.60 -24.27 -18.41
CA ILE A 260 -24.14 -24.12 -18.36
C ILE A 260 -23.59 -23.80 -19.76
N GLU A 261 -24.02 -24.53 -20.79
CA GLU A 261 -23.59 -24.34 -22.18
C GLU A 261 -23.92 -22.93 -22.71
N VAL A 262 -25.13 -22.43 -22.42
CA VAL A 262 -25.53 -21.06 -22.79
C VAL A 262 -24.64 -20.00 -22.12
N ASN A 263 -24.31 -20.18 -20.84
CA ASN A 263 -23.42 -19.24 -20.14
C ASN A 263 -21.98 -19.30 -20.67
N ILE A 264 -21.46 -20.49 -20.98
CA ILE A 264 -20.13 -20.65 -21.58
C ILE A 264 -20.08 -19.98 -22.95
N ASN A 265 -21.06 -20.22 -23.82
CA ASN A 265 -21.11 -19.60 -25.14
C ASN A 265 -21.22 -18.07 -25.07
N ASN A 266 -21.98 -17.52 -24.11
CA ASN A 266 -22.07 -16.07 -23.91
C ASN A 266 -20.80 -15.45 -23.30
N LEU A 267 -19.96 -16.22 -22.61
CA LEU A 267 -18.66 -15.76 -22.08
C LEU A 267 -17.54 -15.87 -23.12
N ALA A 268 -17.63 -16.87 -24.01
CA ALA A 268 -16.64 -17.13 -25.07
C ALA A 268 -16.84 -16.27 -26.32
N ALA A 269 -18.06 -15.74 -26.55
CA ALA A 269 -18.42 -14.83 -27.63
C ALA A 269 -18.10 -13.35 -27.31
#